data_AF-A0A7V3SNZ8-F1
#
_entry.id   AF-A0A7V3SNZ8-F1
#
_cell.length_a   1.000
_cell.length_b   1.000
_cell.length_c   1.000
_cell.angle_alpha   90.00
_cell.angle_beta   90.00
_cell.angle_gamma   90.00
#
_symmetry.space_group_name_H-M   'P 1'
#
loop_
_entity.id
_entity.type
_entity.pdbx_description
1 polymer ?
#
loop_
_entity_poly.entity_id
_entity_poly.type
_entity_poly.pdbx_seq_one_letter_code
_entity_poly.pdbx_strand_id
1 'polypeptide(L)'
;MNRLCITLGLIVALIFSTGAMHATPSLLRNGGFESDAGWSIASGASYDALHRRSGSRSLRVDSTQGVQIEQVIYAVEPGEKLTVCGWLATQDVQPASGSGGYAFMAIYQFDAAGRMV
;
A
#
# COMPACT_ATOMS: atom_id res chain seq x y z
N MET A 1 45.31 -56.85 -16.03
CA MET A 1 43.86 -57.02 -16.29
C MET A 1 43.11 -56.17 -15.28
N ASN A 2 42.68 -54.99 -15.72
CA ASN A 2 42.05 -53.96 -14.89
C ASN A 2 40.55 -54.27 -14.72
N ARG A 3 40.04 -54.18 -13.48
CA ARG A 3 38.61 -54.07 -13.21
C ARG A 3 38.33 -52.68 -12.69
N LEU A 4 37.73 -51.84 -13.53
CA LEU A 4 37.26 -50.50 -13.17
C LEU A 4 35.79 -50.62 -12.76
N CYS A 5 35.50 -50.37 -11.48
CA CYS A 5 34.15 -50.33 -10.93
C CYS A 5 33.68 -48.87 -11.02
N ILE A 6 32.62 -48.59 -11.79
CA ILE A 6 32.02 -47.25 -11.88
C ILE A 6 30.64 -47.33 -11.21
N THR A 7 30.53 -46.75 -10.02
CA THR A 7 29.27 -46.60 -9.30
C THR A 7 28.52 -45.37 -9.84
N LEU A 8 27.30 -45.61 -10.31
CA LEU A 8 26.40 -44.61 -10.90
C LEU A 8 25.75 -43.78 -9.79
N GLY A 9 26.07 -42.49 -9.70
CA GLY A 9 25.40 -41.55 -8.80
C GLY A 9 24.20 -40.89 -9.48
N LEU A 10 22.99 -41.18 -9.01
CA LEU A 10 21.75 -40.52 -9.46
C LEU A 10 21.66 -39.13 -8.81
N ILE A 11 21.86 -38.07 -9.59
CA ILE A 11 21.63 -36.68 -9.13
C ILE A 11 20.15 -36.36 -9.32
N VAL A 12 19.41 -36.27 -8.22
CA VAL A 12 18.05 -35.73 -8.20
C VAL A 12 18.15 -34.21 -8.07
N ALA A 13 17.94 -33.49 -9.17
CA ALA A 13 17.82 -32.03 -9.15
C ALA A 13 16.40 -31.65 -8.66
N LEU A 14 16.29 -31.18 -7.42
CA LEU A 14 15.08 -30.54 -6.91
C LEU A 14 14.95 -29.15 -7.54
N ILE A 15 14.05 -29.03 -8.52
CA ILE A 15 13.66 -27.74 -9.09
C ILE A 15 12.72 -27.08 -8.07
N PHE A 16 13.25 -26.13 -7.29
CA PHE A 16 12.41 -25.22 -6.52
C PHE A 16 11.74 -24.26 -7.50
N SER A 17 10.47 -24.52 -7.84
CA SER A 17 9.63 -23.55 -8.50
C SER A 17 9.40 -22.39 -7.52
N THR A 18 10.19 -21.32 -7.65
CA THR A 18 9.89 -20.03 -7.02
C THR A 18 8.61 -19.52 -7.67
N GLY A 19 7.46 -19.86 -7.09
CA GLY A 19 6.19 -19.24 -7.45
C GLY A 19 6.31 -17.77 -7.11
N ALA A 20 6.56 -16.92 -8.12
CA ALA A 20 6.36 -15.50 -7.98
C ALA A 20 4.87 -15.31 -7.67
N MET A 21 4.54 -14.91 -6.43
CA MET A 21 3.20 -14.40 -6.15
C MET A 21 2.99 -13.21 -7.07
N HIS A 22 2.16 -13.39 -8.08
CA HIS A 22 1.73 -12.30 -8.94
C HIS A 22 0.86 -11.40 -8.05
N ALA A 23 1.44 -10.33 -7.52
CA ALA A 23 0.68 -9.34 -6.80
C ALA A 23 -0.34 -8.77 -7.77
N THR A 24 -1.63 -8.94 -7.48
CA THR A 24 -2.68 -8.26 -8.23
C THR A 24 -2.35 -6.75 -8.19
N PRO A 25 -2.30 -6.07 -9.34
CA PRO A 25 -2.01 -4.65 -9.35
C PRO A 25 -3.02 -3.91 -8.48
N SER A 26 -2.54 -3.01 -7.63
CA SER A 26 -3.39 -2.21 -6.76
C SER A 26 -4.33 -1.33 -7.59
N LEU A 27 -5.57 -1.18 -7.13
CA LEU A 27 -6.52 -0.22 -7.72
C LEU A 27 -6.12 1.24 -7.43
N LEU A 28 -5.26 1.48 -6.44
CA LEU A 28 -4.76 2.81 -6.15
C LEU A 28 -3.77 3.25 -7.23
N ARG A 29 -4.06 4.37 -7.87
CA ARG A 29 -3.03 5.11 -8.60
C ARG A 29 -2.05 5.68 -7.58
N ASN A 30 -0.76 5.39 -7.76
CA ASN A 30 0.30 5.98 -6.95
C ASN A 30 0.15 5.72 -5.43
N GLY A 31 -0.22 4.50 -5.04
CA GLY A 31 -0.36 4.12 -3.61
C GLY A 31 0.95 4.16 -2.81
N GLY A 32 2.11 4.14 -3.49
CA GLY A 32 3.43 4.34 -2.88
C GLY A 32 3.91 5.79 -2.84
N PHE A 33 3.12 6.74 -3.37
CA PHE A 33 3.44 8.17 -3.39
C PHE A 33 4.67 8.57 -4.21
N GLU A 34 5.14 7.76 -5.15
CA GLU A 34 6.37 8.00 -5.95
C GLU A 34 6.18 9.01 -7.11
N SER A 35 4.96 9.51 -7.34
CA SER A 35 4.66 10.55 -8.32
C SER A 35 3.67 11.59 -7.76
N ASP A 36 3.46 12.72 -8.44
CA ASP A 36 2.59 13.80 -7.95
C ASP A 36 1.12 13.61 -8.36
N ALA A 37 0.77 12.47 -8.94
CA ALA A 37 -0.56 12.22 -9.50
C ALA A 37 -1.41 11.26 -8.64
N GLY A 38 -2.73 11.33 -8.82
CA GLY A 38 -3.69 10.35 -8.31
C GLY A 38 -4.35 10.71 -6.97
N TRP A 39 -3.73 11.59 -6.19
CA TRP A 39 -4.25 12.01 -4.87
C TRP A 39 -4.61 13.49 -4.89
N SER A 40 -5.73 13.84 -4.25
CA SER A 40 -6.11 15.21 -3.96
C SER A 40 -5.35 15.68 -2.72
N ILE A 41 -4.25 16.41 -2.94
CA ILE A 41 -3.40 16.92 -1.85
C ILE A 41 -3.98 18.23 -1.32
N ALA A 42 -4.23 18.28 -0.01
CA ALA A 42 -4.72 19.46 0.70
C ALA A 42 -3.58 20.28 1.33
N SER A 43 -3.87 21.52 1.74
CA SER A 43 -2.95 22.31 2.58
C SER A 43 -2.65 21.58 3.89
N GLY A 44 -1.41 21.67 4.37
CA GLY A 44 -0.95 20.91 5.53
C GLY A 44 -0.50 19.48 5.19
N ALA A 45 -0.36 19.16 3.90
CA ALA A 45 0.23 17.92 3.46
C ALA A 45 1.34 18.13 2.43
N SER A 46 2.30 17.21 2.42
CA SER A 46 3.49 17.26 1.56
C SER A 46 4.07 15.86 1.35
N TYR A 47 5.03 15.73 0.45
CA TYR A 47 5.82 14.50 0.33
C TYR A 47 7.05 14.55 1.24
N ASP A 48 7.34 13.47 1.96
CA ASP A 48 8.48 13.36 2.88
C ASP A 48 9.45 12.25 2.40
N ALA A 49 10.68 12.64 2.08
CA ALA A 49 11.73 11.73 1.65
C ALA A 49 12.44 11.01 2.80
N LEU A 50 12.35 11.53 4.03
CA LEU A 50 13.04 10.97 5.20
C LEU A 50 12.22 9.85 5.84
N HIS A 51 10.93 10.11 6.09
CA HIS A 51 10.04 9.18 6.79
C HIS A 51 9.25 8.30 5.81
N ARG A 52 9.95 7.42 5.10
CA ARG A 52 9.36 6.55 4.07
C ARG A 52 9.39 5.09 4.48
N ARG A 53 8.33 4.35 4.15
CA ARG A 53 8.29 2.89 4.34
C ARG A 53 9.14 2.14 3.31
N SER A 54 9.12 2.61 2.08
CA SER A 54 9.83 2.06 0.92
C SER A 54 9.99 3.17 -0.12
N GLY A 55 10.71 2.90 -1.22
CA GLY A 55 10.81 3.84 -2.33
C GLY A 55 11.56 5.13 -1.97
N SER A 56 11.17 6.25 -2.58
CA SER A 56 11.85 7.54 -2.43
C SER A 56 11.17 8.50 -1.47
N ARG A 57 9.86 8.34 -1.23
CA ARG A 57 9.09 9.24 -0.36
C ARG A 57 7.80 8.61 0.18
N SER A 58 7.18 9.29 1.14
CA SER A 58 5.84 9.01 1.64
C SER A 58 4.98 10.28 1.57
N LEU A 59 3.69 10.14 1.84
CA LEU A 59 2.82 11.29 2.13
C LEU A 59 2.91 11.63 3.62
N ARG A 60 3.11 12.92 3.92
CA ARG A 60 3.12 13.47 5.27
C ARG A 60 2.00 14.48 5.42
N VAL A 61 1.33 14.41 6.57
CA VAL A 61 0.40 15.43 7.04
C VAL A 61 1.04 16.10 8.26
N ASP A 62 1.14 17.42 8.21
CA ASP A 62 1.68 18.26 9.27
C ASP A 62 0.82 19.53 9.35
N SER A 63 -0.09 19.55 10.31
CA SER A 63 -1.12 20.58 10.43
C SER A 63 -1.64 20.68 11.85
N THR A 64 -2.03 21.88 12.24
CA THR A 64 -2.78 22.15 13.48
C THR A 64 -4.30 21.99 13.30
N GLN A 65 -4.74 21.69 12.07
CA GLN A 65 -6.14 21.49 11.71
C GLN A 65 -6.34 20.09 11.12
N GLY A 66 -7.59 19.63 11.07
CA GLY A 66 -7.94 18.40 10.37
C GLY A 66 -7.61 18.49 8.88
N VAL A 67 -6.85 17.52 8.38
CA VAL A 67 -6.49 17.42 6.95
C VAL A 67 -6.90 16.04 6.45
N GLN A 68 -7.53 16.02 5.28
CA GLN A 68 -7.89 14.81 4.56
C GLN A 68 -7.19 14.83 3.20
N ILE A 69 -6.67 13.67 2.83
CA ILE A 69 -6.18 13.40 1.48
C ILE A 69 -6.89 12.16 0.97
N GLU A 70 -7.32 12.22 -0.28
CA GLU A 70 -8.20 11.22 -0.86
C GLU A 70 -7.87 10.91 -2.31
N GLN A 71 -8.31 9.74 -2.73
CA GLN A 71 -8.35 9.30 -4.11
C GLN A 71 -9.67 8.57 -4.33
N VAL A 72 -10.36 8.91 -5.41
CA VAL A 72 -11.59 8.22 -5.81
C VAL A 72 -11.25 7.11 -6.80
N ILE A 73 -11.71 5.89 -6.52
CA ILE A 73 -11.51 4.72 -7.36
C ILE A 73 -12.85 4.35 -8.00
N TYR A 74 -12.93 4.40 -9.32
CA TYR A 74 -14.13 4.04 -10.09
C TYR A 74 -14.11 2.60 -10.64
N ALA A 75 -12.94 1.95 -10.64
CA ALA A 75 -12.76 0.59 -11.13
C ALA A 75 -13.08 -0.43 -10.02
N VAL A 76 -14.33 -0.44 -9.57
CA VAL A 76 -14.86 -1.36 -8.55
C VAL A 76 -16.20 -1.91 -9.00
N GLU A 77 -16.50 -3.16 -8.68
CA GLU A 77 -17.78 -3.79 -9.00
C GLU A 77 -18.62 -4.08 -7.74
N PRO A 78 -19.97 -3.89 -7.77
CA PRO A 78 -20.81 -4.27 -6.64
C PRO A 78 -20.67 -5.75 -6.25
N GLY A 79 -20.42 -6.01 -4.96
CA GLY A 79 -20.23 -7.36 -4.43
C GLY A 79 -18.79 -7.90 -4.57
N GLU A 80 -17.88 -7.15 -5.19
CA GLU A 80 -16.47 -7.48 -5.22
C GLU A 80 -15.86 -7.46 -3.81
N LYS A 81 -14.99 -8.43 -3.52
CA LYS A 81 -14.23 -8.48 -2.26
C LYS A 81 -12.85 -7.86 -2.49
N LEU A 82 -12.64 -6.69 -1.90
CA LEU A 82 -11.36 -5.99 -1.98
C LEU A 82 -10.47 -6.31 -0.79
N THR A 83 -9.16 -6.40 -1.06
CA THR A 83 -8.13 -6.42 -0.01
C THR A 83 -7.54 -5.03 0.14
N VAL A 84 -7.44 -4.57 1.38
CA VAL A 84 -6.93 -3.24 1.71
C VAL A 84 -5.66 -3.41 2.53
N CYS A 85 -4.59 -2.77 2.10
CA CYS A 85 -3.33 -2.71 2.83
C CYS A 85 -2.78 -1.29 2.80
N GLY A 86 -2.26 -0.83 3.92
CA GLY A 86 -1.65 0.49 4.05
C GLY A 86 -0.75 0.56 5.27
N TRP A 87 0.18 1.51 5.25
CA TRP A 87 1.08 1.79 6.38
C TRP A 87 0.84 3.23 6.83
N LEU A 88 0.64 3.41 8.13
CA LEU A 88 0.51 4.72 8.76
C LEU A 88 1.51 4.81 9.91
N ALA A 89 2.32 5.86 9.90
CA ALA A 89 3.14 6.26 11.03
C ALA A 89 2.60 7.58 11.57
N THR A 90 2.49 7.70 12.89
CA THR A 90 1.92 8.88 13.55
C THR A 90 2.89 9.44 14.57
N GLN A 91 2.83 10.76 14.73
CA GLN A 91 3.56 11.48 15.76
C GLN A 91 2.70 12.69 16.18
N ASP A 92 2.65 12.95 17.48
CA ASP A 92 2.02 14.15 18.06
C ASP A 92 0.57 14.41 17.60
N VAL A 93 -0.21 13.33 17.42
CA VAL A 93 -1.62 13.42 17.05
C VAL A 93 -2.45 13.92 18.25
N GLN A 94 -2.91 15.17 18.15
CA GLN A 94 -3.65 15.85 19.21
C GLN A 94 -5.03 16.31 18.73
N PRO A 95 -6.03 16.40 19.62
CA PRO A 95 -7.34 16.95 19.27
C PRO A 95 -7.26 18.46 19.03
N ALA A 96 -8.03 18.96 18.07
CA ALA A 96 -8.21 20.42 17.92
C ALA A 96 -8.98 21.03 19.12
N SER A 97 -9.88 20.24 19.74
CA SER A 97 -10.61 20.60 20.97
C SER A 97 -11.17 19.35 21.64
N GLY A 98 -11.22 19.31 22.98
CA GLY A 98 -11.75 18.17 23.74
C GLY A 98 -10.76 17.02 23.91
N SER A 99 -11.25 15.82 24.23
CA SER A 99 -10.42 14.63 24.50
C SER A 99 -10.29 13.70 23.29
N GLY A 100 -9.04 13.49 22.85
CA GLY A 100 -8.62 12.45 21.90
C GLY A 100 -8.39 12.93 20.46
N GLY A 101 -7.12 13.01 20.03
CA GLY A 101 -6.75 13.19 18.62
C GLY A 101 -6.76 11.86 17.88
N TYR A 102 -7.03 11.87 16.58
CA TYR A 102 -7.01 10.68 15.74
C TYR A 102 -6.32 10.91 14.40
N ALA A 103 -5.70 9.84 13.90
CA ALA A 103 -5.22 9.73 12.53
C ALA A 103 -5.56 8.32 12.05
N PHE A 104 -6.21 8.20 10.89
CA PHE A 104 -6.67 6.92 10.37
C PHE A 104 -6.63 6.89 8.85
N MET A 105 -6.65 5.69 8.29
CA MET A 105 -6.97 5.44 6.89
C MET A 105 -8.38 4.85 6.84
N ALA A 106 -9.23 5.37 5.96
CA ALA A 106 -10.58 4.89 5.77
C ALA A 106 -10.89 4.72 4.29
N ILE A 107 -11.82 3.80 4.00
CA ILE A 107 -12.41 3.62 2.68
C ILE A 107 -13.90 3.81 2.87
N TYR A 108 -14.47 4.67 2.03
CA TYR A 108 -15.90 4.93 1.98
C TYR A 108 -16.42 4.48 0.63
N GLN A 109 -17.57 3.82 0.62
CA GLN A 109 -18.26 3.46 -0.59
C GLN A 109 -19.28 4.55 -0.91
N PHE A 110 -19.37 4.93 -2.19
CA PHE A 110 -20.35 5.88 -2.67
C PHE A 110 -21.16 5.28 -3.82
N ASP A 111 -22.43 5.67 -3.92
CA ASP A 111 -23.25 5.36 -5.09
C ASP A 111 -22.95 6.31 -6.26
N ALA A 112 -23.61 6.07 -7.41
CA ALA A 112 -23.44 6.89 -8.61
C ALA A 112 -23.86 8.37 -8.44
N ALA A 113 -24.64 8.70 -7.40
CA ALA A 113 -25.02 10.06 -7.06
C ALA A 113 -24.05 10.72 -6.04
N GLY A 114 -22.98 10.02 -5.64
CA GLY A 114 -22.00 10.50 -4.68
C GLY A 114 -22.46 10.41 -3.22
N ARG A 115 -23.49 9.61 -2.91
CA ARG A 115 -23.95 9.38 -1.54
C ARG A 115 -23.23 8.20 -0.94
N MET A 116 -22.81 8.32 0.32
CA MET A 116 -22.18 7.22 1.04
C MET A 116 -23.19 6.08 1.26
N VAL A 117 -22.77 4.82 1.08
CA VAL A 117 -23.61 3.61 1.20
C VAL A 117 -22.95 2.52 2.03
#